data_AF-A0A972SEB8-F1
#
_entry.id   AF-A0A972SEB8-F1
#
_cell.length_a   1.000
_cell.length_b   1.000
_cell.length_c   1.000
_cell.angle_alpha   90.00
_cell.angle_beta   90.00
_cell.angle_gamma   90.00
#
_symmetry.space_group_name_H-M   'P 1'
#
loop_
_entity.id
_entity.type
_entity.pdbx_description
1 polymer ?
#
loop_
_entity_poly.entity_id
_entity_poly.type
_entity_poly.pdbx_seq_one_letter_code
_entity_poly.pdbx_strand_id
1 'polypeptide(L)'
;MARIIKFDPRGGDEPSKKGSGGKETPRVVKAEAKNRKGKPEPLTKEEFEKLLEPLREGLKRLYPSQVEEVLGFSGLGEKNGDRVFLVGALMWKRYGTEQPLLSTFVALFERGRLEQISFLEAKNNYWDWRTMIKLLKKDFHTEELFNRFMELVGGRHRV
;
A
#
# COMPACT_ATOMS: atom_id res chain seq x y z
N MET A 1 -31.16 40.37 4.17
CA MET A 1 -30.57 40.99 2.95
C MET A 1 -29.88 39.85 2.20
N ALA A 2 -30.05 39.60 0.91
CA ALA A 2 -30.13 40.53 -0.21
C ALA A 2 -31.08 40.05 -1.34
N ARG A 3 -31.40 41.00 -2.22
CA ARG A 3 -32.31 40.93 -3.38
C ARG A 3 -31.61 40.35 -4.63
N ILE A 4 -32.48 39.82 -5.49
CA ILE A 4 -32.37 39.44 -6.92
C ILE A 4 -31.44 40.35 -7.76
N ILE A 5 -30.74 39.76 -8.74
CA ILE A 5 -30.56 40.37 -10.07
C ILE A 5 -30.86 39.32 -11.15
N LYS A 6 -31.80 39.70 -12.03
CA LYS A 6 -32.28 39.00 -13.24
C LYS A 6 -31.20 38.94 -14.32
N PHE A 7 -31.23 37.87 -15.12
CA PHE A 7 -30.91 38.00 -16.54
C PHE A 7 -31.81 37.10 -17.38
N ASP A 8 -32.49 37.73 -18.33
CA ASP A 8 -33.38 37.16 -19.33
C ASP A 8 -33.09 37.94 -20.62
N PRO A 9 -32.60 37.28 -21.68
CA PRO A 9 -32.74 37.80 -23.01
C PRO A 9 -33.49 36.76 -23.86
N ARG A 10 -34.80 37.01 -23.99
CA ARG A 10 -35.68 36.47 -25.02
C ARG A 10 -34.97 36.14 -26.33
N GLY A 11 -35.26 34.94 -26.81
CA GLY A 11 -35.16 34.52 -28.20
C GLY A 11 -34.81 33.03 -28.26
N GLY A 12 -35.70 32.10 -28.57
CA GLY A 12 -37.07 32.13 -29.04
C GLY A 12 -37.53 30.68 -29.20
N ASP A 13 -38.85 30.49 -29.16
CA ASP A 13 -39.62 29.36 -29.70
C ASP A 13 -39.13 27.91 -29.45
N GLU A 14 -39.78 27.26 -28.48
CA GLU A 14 -40.15 25.86 -28.57
C GLU A 14 -41.09 25.63 -29.79
N PRO A 15 -41.06 24.46 -30.45
CA PRO A 15 -41.86 23.36 -29.91
C PRO A 15 -41.24 21.95 -30.04
N SER A 16 -41.37 21.19 -28.96
CA SER A 16 -41.79 19.79 -28.90
C SER A 16 -41.64 18.92 -30.17
N LYS A 17 -40.86 17.83 -30.06
CA LYS A 17 -41.26 16.51 -30.62
C LYS A 17 -40.51 15.34 -29.98
N LYS A 18 -41.30 14.35 -29.54
CA LYS A 18 -40.94 12.98 -29.14
C LYS A 18 -40.02 12.30 -30.16
N GLY A 19 -39.10 11.45 -29.70
CA GLY A 19 -38.36 10.53 -30.55
C GLY A 19 -37.45 9.58 -29.77
N SER A 20 -37.99 8.41 -29.45
CA SER A 20 -37.30 7.24 -28.90
C SER A 20 -36.17 6.75 -29.82
N GLY A 21 -35.06 6.26 -29.27
CA GLY A 21 -34.04 5.57 -30.07
C GLY A 21 -32.74 5.34 -29.33
N GLY A 22 -32.66 4.24 -28.59
CA GLY A 22 -31.41 3.78 -27.99
C GLY A 22 -30.35 3.42 -29.04
N LYS A 23 -29.11 3.74 -28.72
CA LYS A 23 -27.90 3.02 -29.15
C LYS A 23 -26.77 3.40 -28.17
N GLU A 24 -26.72 2.65 -27.07
CA GLU A 24 -25.57 2.61 -26.18
C GLU A 24 -24.40 1.99 -26.97
N THR A 25 -23.46 2.83 -27.40
CA THR A 25 -22.12 2.35 -27.74
C THR A 25 -21.31 2.28 -26.44
N PRO A 26 -20.71 1.13 -26.09
CA PRO A 26 -19.95 1.02 -24.86
C PRO A 26 -18.72 1.92 -24.99
N ARG A 27 -18.64 2.96 -24.13
CA ARG A 27 -17.38 3.61 -23.82
C ARG A 27 -16.49 2.53 -23.22
N VAL A 28 -15.62 1.97 -24.03
CA VAL A 28 -14.43 1.26 -23.57
C VAL A 28 -13.70 2.26 -22.68
N VAL A 29 -13.91 2.15 -21.38
CA VAL A 29 -13.09 2.81 -20.38
C VAL A 29 -11.74 2.14 -20.51
N LYS A 30 -10.92 2.64 -21.43
CA LYS A 30 -9.49 2.42 -21.41
C LYS A 30 -9.04 2.94 -20.04
N ALA A 31 -8.91 2.02 -19.10
CA ALA A 31 -8.13 2.22 -17.90
C ALA A 31 -6.68 2.41 -18.34
N GLU A 32 -6.39 3.59 -18.87
CA GLU A 32 -5.03 4.09 -18.93
C GLU A 32 -4.64 4.31 -17.48
N ALA A 33 -4.01 3.30 -16.89
CA ALA A 33 -3.20 3.41 -15.70
C ALA A 33 -2.11 4.43 -15.99
N LYS A 34 -2.47 5.71 -15.86
CA LYS A 34 -1.54 6.83 -15.84
C LYS A 34 -0.67 6.58 -14.62
N ASN A 35 0.52 6.06 -14.89
CA ASN A 35 1.66 5.98 -14.00
C ASN A 35 2.10 7.41 -13.64
N ARG A 36 1.26 8.13 -12.90
CA ARG A 36 1.64 9.34 -12.18
C ARG A 36 2.30 8.84 -10.90
N LYS A 37 3.62 8.99 -10.81
CA LYS A 37 4.32 8.94 -9.52
C LYS A 37 3.69 10.03 -8.65
N GLY A 38 2.67 9.65 -7.88
CA GLY A 38 2.07 10.49 -6.86
C GLY A 38 3.05 10.67 -5.72
N LYS A 39 2.78 11.63 -4.84
CA LYS A 39 3.42 11.60 -3.52
C LYS A 39 2.99 10.31 -2.83
N PRO A 40 3.88 9.65 -2.07
CA PRO A 40 3.48 8.48 -1.30
C PRO A 40 2.38 8.86 -0.31
N GLU A 41 1.41 7.95 -0.14
CA GLU A 41 0.26 8.13 0.73
C GLU A 41 0.27 7.06 1.82
N PRO A 42 -0.09 7.38 3.08
CA PRO A 42 -0.26 6.38 4.12
C PRO A 42 -1.29 5.32 3.72
N LEU A 43 -1.04 4.06 4.08
CA LEU A 43 -2.00 2.99 3.88
C LEU A 43 -3.27 3.22 4.73
N THR A 44 -4.45 2.99 4.14
CA THR A 44 -5.67 2.86 4.95
C THR A 44 -5.68 1.53 5.70
N LYS A 45 -6.58 1.40 6.68
CA LYS A 45 -6.76 0.15 7.42
C LYS A 45 -7.12 -1.02 6.49
N GLU A 46 -8.03 -0.79 5.56
CA GLU A 46 -8.47 -1.81 4.59
C GLU A 46 -7.35 -2.21 3.63
N GLU A 47 -6.50 -1.26 3.22
CA GLU A 47 -5.34 -1.55 2.38
C GLU A 47 -4.29 -2.35 3.14
N PHE A 48 -4.07 -2.02 4.42
CA PHE A 48 -3.15 -2.73 5.29
C PHE A 48 -3.60 -4.19 5.53
N GLU A 49 -4.88 -4.40 5.84
CA GLU A 49 -5.45 -5.74 6.06
C GLU A 49 -5.32 -6.63 4.81
N LYS A 50 -5.45 -6.06 3.61
CA LYS A 50 -5.27 -6.79 2.34
C LYS A 50 -3.84 -7.27 2.09
N LEU A 51 -2.83 -6.78 2.81
CA LEU A 51 -1.44 -7.22 2.66
C LEU A 51 -1.14 -8.52 3.41
N LEU A 52 -2.02 -9.01 4.28
CA LEU A 52 -1.76 -10.21 5.09
C LEU A 52 -1.53 -11.46 4.23
N GLU A 53 -2.42 -11.73 3.28
CA GLU A 53 -2.28 -12.89 2.39
C GLU A 53 -1.04 -12.78 1.49
N PRO A 54 -0.79 -11.65 0.78
CA PRO A 54 0.46 -11.46 0.05
C PRO A 54 1.73 -11.61 0.90
N LEU A 55 1.71 -11.15 2.15
CA LEU A 55 2.83 -11.29 3.07
C LEU A 55 3.04 -12.77 3.43
N ARG A 56 1.96 -13.50 3.74
CA ARG A 56 2.00 -14.93 4.05
C ARG A 56 2.54 -15.75 2.88
N GLU A 57 1.97 -15.57 1.68
CA GLU A 57 2.41 -16.26 0.47
C GLU A 57 3.86 -15.92 0.12
N GLY A 58 4.20 -14.63 0.21
CA GLY A 58 5.55 -14.12 -0.01
C GLY A 58 6.58 -14.73 0.93
N LEU A 59 6.28 -14.78 2.22
CA LEU A 59 7.16 -15.37 3.23
C LEU A 59 7.37 -16.86 3.02
N LYS A 60 6.29 -17.61 2.73
CA LYS A 60 6.40 -19.03 2.40
C LYS A 60 7.21 -19.26 1.12
N ARG A 61 7.13 -18.36 0.14
CA ARG A 61 7.92 -18.40 -1.09
C ARG A 61 9.40 -18.07 -0.86
N LEU A 62 9.69 -17.04 -0.08
CA LEU A 62 11.06 -16.54 0.16
C LEU A 62 11.81 -17.40 1.19
N TYR A 63 11.10 -17.96 2.17
CA TYR A 63 11.66 -18.75 3.27
C TYR A 63 10.89 -20.07 3.50
N PRO A 64 10.77 -20.94 2.48
CA PRO A 64 9.91 -22.12 2.51
C PRO A 64 10.27 -23.14 3.59
N SER A 65 11.55 -23.23 3.95
CA SER A 65 12.04 -24.13 5.01
C SER A 65 11.97 -23.53 6.41
N GLN A 66 11.62 -22.24 6.54
CA GLN A 66 11.59 -21.56 7.83
C GLN A 66 10.17 -21.22 8.26
N VAL A 67 9.26 -20.87 7.34
CA VAL A 67 7.92 -20.37 7.66
C VAL A 67 6.93 -21.52 7.71
N GLU A 68 6.43 -21.85 8.90
CA GLU A 68 5.30 -22.76 9.07
C GLU A 68 3.98 -21.99 8.91
N GLU A 69 3.83 -20.91 9.66
CA GLU A 69 2.60 -20.11 9.69
C GLU A 69 2.88 -18.62 9.93
N VAL A 70 2.04 -17.76 9.34
CA VAL A 70 2.02 -16.32 9.60
C VAL A 70 0.71 -15.99 10.30
N LEU A 71 0.81 -15.57 11.57
CA LEU A 71 -0.32 -15.32 12.46
C LEU A 71 -0.88 -13.91 12.28
N GLY A 72 -0.02 -12.95 11.96
CA GLY A 72 -0.43 -11.57 11.71
C GLY A 72 0.75 -10.62 11.74
N PHE A 73 0.49 -9.36 11.41
CA PHE A 73 1.48 -8.29 11.51
C PHE A 73 0.81 -6.97 11.89
N SER A 74 1.61 -6.06 12.43
CA SER A 74 1.23 -4.67 12.72
C SER A 74 2.35 -3.74 12.25
N GLY A 75 2.04 -2.49 11.94
CA GLY A 75 3.04 -1.61 11.35
C GLY A 75 2.51 -0.32 10.76
N LEU A 76 3.41 0.38 10.07
CA LEU A 76 3.14 1.59 9.31
C LEU A 76 3.59 1.35 7.87
N GLY A 77 2.83 1.85 6.90
CA GLY A 77 3.22 1.75 5.51
C GLY A 77 2.66 2.86 4.65
N GLU A 78 3.26 2.99 3.48
CA GLU A 78 2.89 3.94 2.45
C GLU A 78 2.74 3.22 1.11
N LYS A 79 1.83 3.71 0.27
CA LYS A 79 1.67 3.31 -1.13
C LYS A 79 2.15 4.42 -2.05
N ASN A 80 2.75 4.02 -3.17
CA ASN A 80 3.09 4.90 -4.28
C ASN A 80 2.89 4.14 -5.60
N GLY A 81 1.76 4.42 -6.27
CA GLY A 81 1.32 3.63 -7.43
C GLY A 81 1.06 2.17 -7.04
N ASP A 82 1.66 1.24 -7.78
CA ASP A 82 1.53 -0.21 -7.53
C ASP A 82 2.48 -0.73 -6.44
N ARG A 83 3.26 0.14 -5.79
CA ARG A 83 4.28 -0.25 -4.81
C ARG A 83 3.83 0.14 -3.41
N VAL A 84 4.12 -0.73 -2.44
CA VAL A 84 3.83 -0.49 -1.02
C VAL A 84 5.08 -0.75 -0.21
N PHE A 85 5.51 0.25 0.56
CA PHE A 85 6.57 0.10 1.55
C PHE A 85 5.95 -0.06 2.92
N LEU A 86 6.44 -1.03 3.69
CA LEU A 86 5.91 -1.39 5.00
C LEU A 86 7.06 -1.58 6.00
N VAL A 87 6.90 -1.00 7.18
CA VAL A 87 7.71 -1.32 8.36
C VAL A 87 6.79 -1.85 9.44
N GLY A 88 7.16 -2.95 10.10
CA GLY A 88 6.23 -3.60 11.02
C GLY A 88 6.87 -4.65 11.91
N ALA A 89 6.02 -5.22 12.78
CA ALA A 89 6.30 -6.40 13.55
C ALA A 89 5.44 -7.56 13.03
N LEU A 90 6.08 -8.69 12.79
CA LEU A 90 5.47 -9.92 12.27
C LEU A 90 5.41 -10.95 13.38
N MET A 91 4.23 -11.52 13.62
CA MET A 91 4.04 -12.70 14.44
C MET A 91 3.94 -13.94 13.54
N TRP A 92 4.87 -14.88 13.70
CA TRP A 92 4.99 -16.02 12.80
C TRP A 92 5.58 -17.24 13.51
N LYS A 93 5.20 -18.42 13.05
CA LYS A 93 5.71 -19.70 13.56
C LYS A 93 6.74 -20.25 12.58
N ARG A 94 7.87 -20.71 13.11
CA ARG A 94 8.91 -21.37 12.32
C ARG A 94 8.86 -22.88 12.49
N TYR A 95 9.22 -23.60 11.43
CA TYR A 95 9.40 -25.05 11.53
C TYR A 95 10.41 -25.41 12.63
N GLY A 96 10.05 -26.40 13.46
CA GLY A 96 10.89 -26.87 14.56
C GLY A 96 10.91 -25.94 15.78
N THR A 97 10.05 -24.92 15.84
CA THR A 97 9.86 -24.07 17.03
C THR A 97 8.49 -24.33 17.65
N GLU A 98 8.46 -24.45 18.98
CA GLU A 98 7.19 -24.67 19.69
C GLU A 98 6.35 -23.39 19.77
N GLN A 99 7.00 -22.25 19.98
CA GLN A 99 6.34 -20.96 20.19
C GLN A 99 6.49 -20.02 18.98
N PRO A 100 5.45 -19.23 18.67
CA PRO A 100 5.56 -18.16 17.69
C PRO A 100 6.64 -17.15 18.07
N LEU A 101 7.24 -16.55 17.05
CA LEU A 101 8.24 -15.52 17.18
C LEU A 101 7.65 -14.18 16.72
N LEU A 102 8.08 -13.12 17.40
CA LEU A 102 7.89 -11.75 16.96
C LEU A 102 9.18 -11.28 16.28
N SER A 103 9.07 -10.73 15.08
CA SER A 103 10.23 -10.19 14.35
C SER A 103 9.91 -8.86 13.72
N THR A 104 10.84 -7.92 13.82
CA THR A 104 10.68 -6.61 13.21
C THR A 104 11.18 -6.65 11.78
N PHE A 105 10.47 -6.04 10.85
CA PHE A 105 10.79 -6.13 9.44
C PHE A 105 10.55 -4.83 8.68
N VAL A 106 11.21 -4.76 7.53
CA VAL A 106 10.92 -3.82 6.45
C VAL A 106 10.60 -4.63 5.21
N ALA A 107 9.53 -4.29 4.51
CA ALA A 107 9.05 -4.99 3.32
C ALA A 107 8.69 -4.03 2.18
N LEU A 108 8.83 -4.53 0.96
CA LEU A 108 8.37 -3.90 -0.26
C LEU A 108 7.45 -4.88 -1.00
N PHE A 109 6.24 -4.41 -1.28
CA PHE A 109 5.32 -5.08 -2.18
C PHE A 109 5.29 -4.35 -3.51
N GLU A 110 5.22 -5.09 -4.60
CA GLU A 110 4.99 -4.54 -5.93
C GLU A 110 3.87 -5.31 -6.61
N ARG A 111 2.89 -4.58 -7.16
CA ARG A 111 1.69 -5.15 -7.80
C ARG A 111 1.00 -6.19 -6.91
N GLY A 112 0.90 -5.90 -5.61
CA GLY A 112 0.24 -6.74 -4.62
C GLY A 112 1.01 -7.99 -4.19
N ARG A 113 2.28 -8.16 -4.56
CA ARG A 113 3.11 -9.29 -4.14
C ARG A 113 4.28 -8.85 -3.30
N LEU A 114 4.65 -9.63 -2.28
CA LEU A 114 5.86 -9.38 -1.51
C LEU A 114 7.09 -9.69 -2.37
N GLU A 115 7.85 -8.65 -2.72
CA GLU A 115 9.06 -8.78 -3.54
C GLU A 115 10.33 -8.74 -2.70
N GLN A 116 10.35 -7.93 -1.63
CA GLN A 116 11.49 -7.81 -0.72
C GLN A 116 11.03 -7.77 0.73
N ILE A 117 11.78 -8.42 1.60
CA ILE A 117 11.63 -8.31 3.05
C ILE A 117 13.00 -8.46 3.72
N SER A 118 13.21 -7.71 4.79
CA SER A 118 14.37 -7.81 5.66
C SER A 118 13.91 -7.81 7.10
N PHE A 119 14.43 -8.74 7.89
CA PHE A 119 14.23 -8.77 9.34
C PHE A 119 15.37 -8.05 10.04
N LEU A 120 15.08 -7.19 11.00
CA LEU A 120 16.11 -6.36 11.64
C LEU A 120 17.03 -7.20 12.53
N GLU A 121 16.48 -8.27 13.12
CA GLU A 121 17.18 -9.17 14.03
C GLU A 121 18.02 -10.21 13.30
N ALA A 122 17.81 -10.38 11.98
CA ALA A 122 18.53 -11.38 11.21
C ALA A 122 19.97 -10.93 10.92
N LYS A 123 20.92 -11.80 11.23
CA LYS A 123 22.36 -11.59 10.94
C LYS A 123 22.64 -11.61 9.43
N ASN A 124 21.92 -12.46 8.70
CA ASN A 124 22.06 -12.66 7.27
C ASN A 124 20.70 -12.46 6.61
N ASN A 125 20.42 -11.23 6.19
CA ASN A 125 19.25 -10.96 5.34
C ASN A 125 19.62 -11.14 3.87
N TYR A 126 18.64 -11.56 3.07
CA TYR A 126 18.77 -11.51 1.61
C TYR A 126 18.80 -10.05 1.10
N TRP A 127 18.06 -9.17 1.77
CA TRP A 127 18.09 -7.72 1.58
C TRP A 127 18.49 -7.03 2.88
N ASP A 128 19.51 -6.17 2.88
CA ASP A 128 19.83 -5.37 4.07
C ASP A 128 18.78 -4.26 4.28
N TRP A 129 18.15 -4.21 5.45
CA TRP A 129 17.08 -3.24 5.73
C TRP A 129 17.55 -1.79 5.63
N ARG A 130 18.80 -1.47 6.00
CA ARG A 130 19.34 -0.10 5.89
C ARG A 130 19.47 0.31 4.43
N THR A 131 19.88 -0.63 3.59
CA THR A 131 19.97 -0.47 2.15
C THR A 131 18.58 -0.29 1.53
N MET A 132 17.58 -1.07 1.95
CA MET A 132 16.19 -0.90 1.50
C MET A 132 15.67 0.52 1.82
N ILE A 133 15.85 1.00 3.06
CA ILE A 133 15.42 2.34 3.47
C ILE A 133 16.08 3.41 2.59
N LYS A 134 17.40 3.31 2.37
CA LYS A 134 18.15 4.28 1.57
C LYS A 134 17.77 4.28 0.09
N LEU A 135 17.52 3.11 -0.49
CA LEU A 135 17.19 2.99 -1.92
C LEU A 135 15.76 3.49 -2.21
N LEU A 136 14.83 3.21 -1.30
CA LEU A 136 13.41 3.48 -1.48
C LEU A 136 12.98 4.90 -1.05
N LYS A 137 13.87 5.68 -0.43
CA LYS A 137 13.58 7.07 0.01
C LYS A 137 13.17 8.04 -1.11
N LYS A 138 13.44 7.68 -2.38
CA LYS A 138 13.02 8.48 -3.54
C LYS A 138 11.53 8.32 -3.86
N ASP A 139 10.95 7.20 -3.44
CA ASP A 139 9.57 6.83 -3.74
C ASP A 139 8.68 6.84 -2.49
N PHE A 140 9.25 6.75 -1.28
CA PHE A 140 8.55 6.69 0.01
C PHE A 140 9.27 7.52 1.09
N HIS A 141 8.56 7.89 2.16
CA HIS A 141 9.16 8.51 3.35
C HIS A 141 9.76 7.44 4.28
N THR A 142 10.69 6.63 3.77
CA THR A 142 11.18 5.42 4.44
C THR A 142 11.83 5.66 5.80
N GLU A 143 12.67 6.69 5.92
CA GLU A 143 13.37 7.02 7.18
C GLU A 143 12.37 7.50 8.24
N GLU A 144 11.41 8.36 7.86
CA GLU A 144 10.38 8.86 8.76
C GLU A 144 9.45 7.75 9.25
N LEU A 145 8.96 6.90 8.32
CA LEU A 145 8.14 5.74 8.66
C LEU A 145 8.88 4.80 9.63
N PHE A 146 10.14 4.49 9.33
CA PHE A 146 10.93 3.60 10.15
C PHE A 146 11.15 4.17 11.56
N ASN A 147 11.61 5.42 11.65
CA ASN A 147 11.87 6.06 12.93
C ASN A 147 10.59 6.18 13.77
N ARG A 148 9.47 6.59 13.15
CA ARG A 148 8.16 6.64 13.81
C ARG A 148 7.71 5.27 14.31
N PHE A 149 7.88 4.21 13.51
CA PHE A 149 7.55 2.86 13.95
C PHE A 149 8.44 2.42 15.12
N MET A 150 9.75 2.69 15.06
CA MET A 150 10.69 2.36 16.14
C MET A 150 10.35 3.09 17.45
N GLU A 151 9.94 4.35 17.37
CA GLU A 151 9.46 5.08 18.54
C GLU A 151 8.23 4.43 19.17
N LEU A 152 7.26 3.99 18.34
CA LEU A 152 6.04 3.33 18.82
C LEU A 152 6.31 2.01 19.53
N VAL A 153 7.27 1.22 19.06
CA VAL A 153 7.59 -0.10 19.63
C VAL A 153 8.70 -0.07 20.68
N GLY A 154 9.21 1.11 21.04
CA GLY A 154 10.37 1.24 21.94
C GLY A 154 11.64 0.61 21.38
N GLY A 155 11.78 0.56 20.05
CA GLY A 155 12.88 -0.06 19.34
C GLY A 155 14.20 0.68 19.53
N ARG A 156 15.30 -0.07 19.52
CA ARG A 156 16.67 0.47 19.67
C ARG A 156 17.29 0.95 18.35
N HIS A 157 16.64 0.68 17.22
CA HIS A 157 17.14 1.07 15.91
C HIS A 157 16.65 2.46 15.53
N ARG A 158 17.53 3.26 14.93
CA ARG A 158 17.23 4.56 14.34
C ARG A 158 18.05 4.70 13.05
N VAL A 159 17.54 5.49 12.12
CA VAL A 159 18.19 5.76 10.83
C VAL A 159 18.25 7.25 10.59
#